data_AF-A0A9D1DUB1-F1
#
_entry.id   AF-A0A9D1DUB1-F1
#
_cell.length_a   1.000
_cell.length_b   1.000
_cell.length_c   1.000
_cell.angle_alpha   90.00
_cell.angle_beta   90.00
_cell.angle_gamma   90.00
#
_symmetry.space_group_name_H-M   'P 1'
#
loop_
_entity.id
_entity.type
_entity.pdbx_description
1 polymer ?
#
loop_
_entity_poly.entity_id
_entity_poly.type
_entity_poly.pdbx_seq_one_letter_code
_entity_poly.pdbx_strand_id
1 'polypeptide(L)'
;MKRLYPNYVIIILKKDKYITFDIDNKIFNLLNNSFNNLDKYNINYLIIDNLIIIKISKYINNRYLEFKKRVELLSAILILYQKSVD
;
A
#
# COMPACT_ATOMS: atom_id res chain seq x y z
N MET A 1 -14.45 -9.30 9.64
CA MET A 1 -13.06 -9.73 9.94
C MET A 1 -12.21 -8.48 10.17
N LYS A 2 -11.60 -8.30 11.35
CA LYS A 2 -10.72 -7.14 11.61
C LYS A 2 -9.39 -7.37 10.91
N ARG A 3 -8.90 -6.38 10.15
CA ARG A 3 -7.59 -6.45 9.49
C ARG A 3 -6.48 -6.35 10.53
N LEU A 4 -5.56 -7.32 10.53
CA LEU A 4 -4.30 -7.22 11.25
C LEU A 4 -3.47 -6.11 10.58
N TYR A 5 -3.01 -5.13 11.35
CA TYR A 5 -2.30 -3.93 10.87
C TYR A 5 -3.11 -3.06 9.90
N PRO A 6 -4.21 -2.42 10.35
CA PRO A 6 -5.17 -1.72 9.49
C PRO A 6 -4.61 -0.47 8.79
N ASN A 7 -3.48 0.05 9.24
CA ASN A 7 -2.85 1.27 8.72
C ASN A 7 -1.43 1.04 8.21
N TYR A 8 -1.15 -0.17 7.69
CA TYR A 8 0.15 -0.55 7.14
C TYR A 8 0.00 -1.00 5.70
N VAL A 9 0.97 -0.69 4.86
CA VAL A 9 1.20 -1.45 3.62
C VAL A 9 1.83 -2.78 4.01
N ILE A 10 1.13 -3.88 3.75
CA ILE A 10 1.63 -5.23 4.02
C ILE A 10 2.34 -5.75 2.78
N ILE A 11 3.64 -6.02 2.93
CA ILE A 11 4.51 -6.47 1.85
C ILE A 11 4.98 -7.89 2.20
N ILE A 12 4.84 -8.84 1.29
CA ILE A 12 5.28 -10.22 1.45
C ILE A 12 6.53 -10.43 0.59
N LEU A 13 7.62 -10.88 1.20
CA LEU A 13 8.79 -11.40 0.50
C LEU A 13 8.52 -12.85 0.12
N LYS A 14 8.57 -13.17 -1.18
CA LYS A 14 8.41 -14.52 -1.71
C LYS A 14 9.38 -14.76 -2.85
N LYS A 15 10.31 -15.71 -2.68
CA LYS A 15 11.33 -16.04 -3.69
C LYS A 15 12.03 -14.78 -4.23
N ASP A 16 12.53 -13.96 -3.31
CA ASP A 16 13.24 -12.69 -3.57
C ASP A 16 12.42 -11.57 -4.23
N LYS A 17 11.09 -11.72 -4.29
CA LYS A 17 10.17 -10.70 -4.81
C LYS A 17 9.27 -10.17 -3.71
N TYR A 18 9.09 -8.85 -3.70
CA TYR A 18 8.12 -8.16 -2.85
C TYR A 18 6.76 -8.13 -3.53
N ILE A 19 5.75 -8.65 -2.83
CA ILE A 19 4.38 -8.77 -3.30
C ILE A 19 3.46 -8.05 -2.32
N THR A 20 2.44 -7.38 -2.83
CA THR A 20 1.41 -6.69 -2.06
C THR A 20 0.04 -7.05 -2.65
N PHE A 21 -1.05 -6.81 -1.90
CA PHE A 21 -2.41 -7.15 -2.32
C PHE A 21 -3.37 -5.97 -2.19
N ASP A 22 -4.46 -6.01 -2.95
CA ASP A 22 -5.59 -5.08 -2.86
C ASP A 22 -5.18 -3.59 -2.81
N ILE A 23 -5.66 -2.88 -1.80
CA ILE A 23 -5.40 -1.46 -1.59
C ILE A 23 -3.92 -1.18 -1.32
N ASP A 24 -3.21 -2.09 -0.65
CA ASP A 24 -1.79 -1.94 -0.36
C ASP A 24 -0.97 -1.99 -1.63
N ASN A 25 -1.32 -2.89 -2.55
CA ASN A 25 -0.70 -2.96 -3.87
C ASN A 25 -0.92 -1.68 -4.66
N LYS A 26 -2.13 -1.14 -4.64
CA LYS A 26 -2.40 0.13 -5.31
C LYS A 26 -1.63 1.30 -4.69
N ILE A 27 -1.51 1.35 -3.37
CA ILE A 27 -0.70 2.36 -2.66
C ILE A 27 0.78 2.19 -3.03
N PHE A 28 1.30 0.98 -3.02
CA PHE A 28 2.71 0.72 -3.31
C PHE A 28 3.05 1.02 -4.78
N ASN A 29 2.17 0.67 -5.72
CA ASN A 29 2.29 1.03 -7.13
C ASN A 29 2.23 2.54 -7.36
N LEU A 30 1.34 3.26 -6.68
CA LEU A 30 1.29 4.73 -6.73
C LEU A 30 2.62 5.38 -6.29
N LEU A 31 3.42 4.65 -5.51
CA LEU A 31 4.72 5.05 -5.00
C LEU A 31 5.88 4.40 -5.77
N ASN A 32 5.62 3.93 -6.99
CA ASN A 32 6.60 3.27 -7.86
C ASN A 32 7.29 2.06 -7.22
N ASN A 33 6.57 1.32 -6.37
CA ASN A 33 7.07 0.12 -5.69
C ASN A 33 8.37 0.36 -4.91
N SER A 34 8.52 1.55 -4.34
CA SER A 34 9.74 2.01 -3.68
C SER A 34 9.56 2.16 -2.18
N PHE A 35 10.37 1.41 -1.41
CA PHE A 35 10.45 1.58 0.05
C PHE A 35 10.90 2.99 0.44
N ASN A 36 11.83 3.57 -0.31
CA ASN A 36 12.27 4.95 -0.08
C ASN A 36 11.12 5.95 -0.20
N ASN A 37 10.16 5.69 -1.10
CA ASN A 37 8.96 6.52 -1.20
C ASN A 37 7.99 6.29 -0.03
N LEU A 38 7.83 5.05 0.44
CA LEU A 38 7.08 4.78 1.68
C LEU A 38 7.69 5.54 2.87
N ASP A 39 9.01 5.49 3.01
CA ASP A 39 9.74 6.19 4.06
C ASP A 39 9.59 7.72 3.90
N LYS A 40 9.81 8.26 2.69
CA LYS A 40 9.69 9.69 2.36
C LYS A 40 8.31 10.27 2.69
N TYR A 41 7.26 9.48 2.47
CA TYR A 41 5.88 9.89 2.75
C TYR A 41 5.39 9.47 4.13
N ASN A 42 6.26 8.96 5.01
CA ASN A 42 5.90 8.50 6.35
C ASN A 42 4.70 7.52 6.31
N ILE A 43 4.77 6.51 5.45
CA ILE A 43 3.74 5.48 5.36
C ILE A 43 4.22 4.26 6.11
N ASN A 44 3.44 3.81 7.08
CA ASN A 44 3.75 2.59 7.79
C ASN A 44 3.72 1.40 6.82
N TYR A 45 4.72 0.55 6.91
CA TYR A 45 4.74 -0.72 6.19
C TYR A 45 5.42 -1.79 7.03
N LEU A 46 5.11 -3.03 6.70
CA LEU A 46 5.77 -4.19 7.27
C LEU A 46 6.10 -5.17 6.15
N ILE A 47 7.22 -5.86 6.32
CA ILE A 47 7.66 -6.91 5.41
C ILE A 47 7.53 -8.24 6.14
N ILE A 48 6.81 -9.17 5.52
CA ILE A 48 6.58 -10.52 6.00
C ILE A 48 7.36 -11.49 5.12
N ASP A 49 8.12 -12.38 5.72
CA ASP A 49 8.70 -13.55 5.06
C ASP A 49 8.30 -14.80 5.84
N ASN A 50 7.79 -15.81 5.14
CA ASN A 50 7.31 -17.06 5.74
C ASN A 50 6.41 -16.85 6.99
N LEU A 51 5.45 -15.93 6.90
CA LEU A 51 4.52 -15.52 7.98
C LEU A 51 5.18 -14.84 9.20
N ILE A 52 6.48 -14.55 9.14
CA ILE A 52 7.22 -13.83 10.17
C ILE A 52 7.44 -12.39 9.69
N ILE A 53 7.21 -11.42 10.58
CA ILE A 53 7.52 -10.03 10.28
C ILE A 53 9.02 -9.81 10.39
N ILE A 54 9.68 -9.56 9.27
CA ILE A 54 11.13 -9.33 9.20
C ILE A 54 11.50 -7.85 9.24
N LYS A 55 10.55 -6.95 8.95
CA LYS A 55 10.75 -5.49 9.06
C LYS A 55 9.46 -4.79 9.41
N ILE A 56 9.55 -3.77 10.27
CA ILE A 56 8.46 -2.84 10.59
C ILE A 56 8.99 -1.42 10.50
N SER A 57 8.34 -0.59 9.68
CA SER A 57 8.51 0.87 9.70
C SER A 57 7.24 1.51 10.26
N LYS A 58 7.41 2.33 11.30
CA LYS A 58 6.32 3.00 12.01
C LYS A 58 6.63 4.49 12.19
N TYR A 59 5.72 5.33 11.72
CA TYR A 59 5.79 6.78 11.79
C TYR A 59 4.67 7.33 12.66
N ILE A 60 4.97 8.41 13.39
CA ILE A 60 3.98 9.12 14.23
C ILE A 60 2.92 9.78 13.33
N ASN A 61 3.36 10.41 12.24
CA ASN A 61 2.53 11.08 11.24
C ASN A 61 2.21 10.13 10.06
N ASN A 62 1.74 8.92 10.35
CA ASN A 62 1.45 7.90 9.33
C ASN A 62 0.42 8.38 8.29
N ARG A 63 0.83 8.44 7.01
CA ARG A 63 -0.02 8.89 5.89
C ARG A 63 -0.74 7.77 5.15
N TYR A 64 -0.73 6.54 5.66
CA TYR A 64 -1.39 5.39 5.03
C TYR A 64 -2.86 5.68 4.64
N LEU A 65 -3.66 6.20 5.58
CA LEU A 65 -5.09 6.47 5.33
C LEU A 65 -5.31 7.55 4.26
N GLU A 66 -4.40 8.52 4.18
CA GLU A 66 -4.44 9.55 3.15
C GLU A 66 -4.19 8.93 1.76
N PHE A 67 -3.16 8.08 1.64
CA PHE A 67 -2.83 7.39 0.39
C PHE A 67 -3.90 6.40 -0.03
N LYS A 68 -4.52 5.70 0.93
CA LYS A 68 -5.70 4.87 0.68
C LYS A 68 -6.82 5.68 0.01
N LYS A 69 -7.19 6.84 0.57
CA LYS A 69 -8.22 7.71 -0.01
C LYS A 69 -7.86 8.21 -1.41
N ARG A 70 -6.59 8.57 -1.64
CA ARG A 70 -6.09 8.98 -2.97
C ARG A 70 -6.29 7.88 -4.01
N VAL A 71 -5.91 6.65 -3.67
CA VAL A 71 -6.06 5.48 -4.54
C VAL A 71 -7.52 5.15 -4.82
N GLU A 72 -8.39 5.23 -3.80
CA GLU A 72 -9.83 5.01 -3.94
C GLU A 72 -10.44 6.05 -4.88
N LEU A 73 -10.07 7.32 -4.73
CA LEU A 73 -10.50 8.42 -5.61
C LEU A 73 -10.03 8.20 -7.05
N LEU A 74 -8.75 7.88 -7.26
CA LEU A 74 -8.22 7.59 -8.60
C LEU A 74 -8.94 6.40 -9.25
N SER A 75 -9.24 5.36 -8.47
CA SER A 75 -10.00 4.20 -8.95
C SER A 75 -11.41 4.61 -9.38
N ALA A 76 -12.09 5.46 -8.61
CA ALA A 76 -13.42 5.96 -8.94
C ALA A 76 -13.42 6.83 -10.20
N ILE A 77 -12.45 7.74 -10.35
CA ILE A 77 -12.29 8.59 -11.54
C ILE A 77 -12.08 7.74 -12.79
N LEU A 78 -11.23 6.70 -12.72
CA LEU A 78 -10.97 5.82 -13.86
C LEU A 78 -12.24 5.09 -14.31
N ILE A 79 -13.06 4.63 -13.37
CA ILE A 79 -14.35 3.97 -13.67
C ILE A 79 -15.30 4.96 -14.37
N LEU A 80 -15.39 6.19 -13.87
CA LEU A 80 -16.25 7.22 -14.48
C LEU A 80 -15.77 7.60 -15.88
N TYR A 81 -14.45 7.69 -16.07
CA TYR A 81 -13.87 8.00 -17.37
C TYR A 81 -14.18 6.90 -18.39
N GLN A 82 -14.00 5.63 -18.04
CA GLN A 82 -14.32 4.50 -18.93
C GLN A 82 -15.78 4.54 -19.39
N LYS A 83 -16.71 4.77 -18.46
CA LYS A 83 -18.15 4.91 -18.77
C LYS A 83 -18.50 6.10 -19.65
N SER A 84 -17.63 7.12 -19.75
CA SER A 84 -17.89 8.31 -20.58
C SER A 84 -17.40 8.16 -22.02
N VAL A 85 -16.60 7.13 -22.29
CA VAL A 85 -16.01 6.83 -23.61
C VAL A 85 -16.75 5.66 -24.29
N ASP A 86 -17.60 4.95 -23.55
CA ASP A 86 -18.58 3.97 -24.05
C ASP A 86 -19.90 4.64 -24.45
#